data_AF-A0AA92DNK1-F1
#
_entry.id   AF-A0AA92DNK1-F1
#
_cell.length_a   1.000
_cell.length_b   1.000
_cell.length_c   1.000
_cell.angle_alpha   90.00
_cell.angle_beta   90.00
_cell.angle_gamma   90.00
#
_symmetry.space_group_name_H-M   'P 1'
#
loop_
_entity.id
_entity.type
_entity.pdbx_description
1 polymer ?
#
loop_
_entity_poly.entity_id
_entity_poly.type
_entity_poly.pdbx_seq_one_letter_code
_entity_poly.pdbx_strand_id
1 'polypeptide(L)' 'MQSGFYLRFTLSYRDVEELLAERGVEVSYETVRRWVLKFGPAIARTLRTFRAQALAAWQFATASA' A
#
# COMPACT_ATOMS: atom_id res chain seq x y z
N MET A 1 2.94 -21.46 10.76
CA MET A 1 2.41 -21.20 9.41
C MET A 1 0.94 -20.83 9.54
N GLN A 2 0.63 -19.52 9.55
CA GLN A 2 -0.73 -19.04 9.38
C GLN A 2 -0.75 -18.18 8.12
N SER A 3 -1.06 -18.82 7.00
CA SER A 3 -1.31 -18.17 5.73
C SER A 3 -2.75 -17.62 5.74
N GLY A 4 -2.90 -16.38 6.20
CA GLY A 4 -4.16 -15.63 6.13
C GLY A 4 -4.08 -14.60 5.00
N PHE A 5 -5.01 -14.67 4.06
CA PHE A 5 -5.06 -13.79 2.89
C PHE A 5 -5.16 -12.30 3.27
N TYR A 6 -4.05 -11.56 3.14
CA TYR A 6 -3.93 -10.12 3.37
C TYR A 6 -4.51 -9.28 2.21
N LEU A 7 -5.81 -9.36 1.93
CA LEU A 7 -6.39 -8.59 0.82
C LEU A 7 -7.64 -7.79 1.20
N ARG A 8 -7.60 -7.08 2.33
CA ARG A 8 -8.66 -6.12 2.65
C ARG A 8 -8.17 -4.93 3.49
N PHE A 9 -7.27 -4.12 2.93
CA PHE A 9 -7.07 -2.70 3.30
C PHE A 9 -6.90 -2.28 4.77
N THR A 10 -6.69 -3.20 5.71
CA THR A 10 -6.33 -2.94 7.11
C THR A 10 -5.19 -3.87 7.53
N LEU A 11 -4.05 -3.78 6.82
CA LEU A 11 -2.82 -4.36 7.35
C LEU A 11 -2.50 -3.61 8.67
N SER A 12 -2.48 -4.33 9.79
CA SER A 12 -1.92 -3.79 11.01
C SER A 12 -0.42 -3.61 10.81
N TYR A 13 0.19 -2.69 11.55
CA TYR A 13 1.66 -2.54 11.53
C TYR A 13 2.36 -3.84 11.95
N ARG A 14 1.70 -4.70 12.73
CA ARG A 14 2.15 -6.07 13.06
C ARG A 14 2.23 -6.96 11.82
N ASP A 15 1.21 -6.94 10.97
CA ASP A 15 1.22 -7.70 9.72
C ASP A 15 2.32 -7.20 8.78
N VAL A 16 2.58 -5.89 8.77
CA VAL A 16 3.67 -5.31 7.97
C VAL A 16 5.04 -5.73 8.53
N GLU A 17 5.19 -5.78 9.85
CA GLU A 17 6.39 -6.31 10.52
C GLU A 17 6.63 -7.78 10.13
N GLU A 18 5.61 -8.63 10.18
CA GLU A 18 5.71 -10.04 9.79
C GLU A 18 6.05 -10.20 8.30
N LEU A 19 5.40 -9.45 7.41
CA LEU A 19 5.67 -9.49 5.96
C LEU A 19 7.10 -9.04 5.60
N LEU A 20 7.65 -8.12 6.39
CA LEU A 20 9.03 -7.66 6.24
C LEU A 20 10.01 -8.68 6.82
N ALA A 21 9.67 -9.31 7.96
CA ALA A 21 10.45 -10.39 8.55
C ALA A 21 10.52 -11.61 7.62
N GLU A 22 9.43 -11.97 6.94
CA GLU A 22 9.41 -13.03 5.91
C GLU A 22 10.37 -12.73 4.73
N ARG A 23 10.65 -11.45 4.47
CA ARG A 23 11.63 -11.00 3.47
C ARG A 23 13.06 -10.85 4.04
N GLY A 24 13.29 -11.23 5.29
CA GLY A 24 14.57 -11.10 5.98
C GLY A 24 14.87 -9.69 6.49
N VAL A 25 13.87 -8.81 6.54
CA VAL A 25 14.01 -7.43 7.02
C VAL A 25 13.39 -7.33 8.41
N GLU A 26 14.22 -7.42 9.44
CA GLU A 26 13.78 -7.26 10.83
C GLU A 26 13.56 -5.77 11.14
N VAL A 27 12.30 -5.38 11.35
CA VAL A 27 11.92 -4.02 11.73
C VAL A 27 10.98 -4.06 12.92
N SER A 28 11.14 -3.13 13.86
CA SER A 28 10.17 -2.97 14.94
C SER A 28 8.92 -2.21 14.46
N TYR A 29 7.76 -2.53 15.02
CA TYR A 29 6.51 -1.77 14.94
C TYR A 29 6.70 -0.23 14.94
N GLU A 30 7.55 0.31 15.82
CA GLU A 30 7.80 1.76 15.87
C GLU A 30 8.47 2.30 14.61
N THR A 31 9.35 1.51 13.99
CA THR A 31 10.01 1.86 12.74
C THR A 31 9.00 1.91 11.60
N VAL A 32 8.15 0.88 11.51
CA VAL A 32 7.06 0.86 10.51
C VAL A 32 6.13 2.05 10.72
N ARG A 33 5.74 2.36 11.96
CA ARG A 33 4.91 3.53 12.28
C ARG A 33 5.56 4.84 11.85
N ARG A 34 6.86 5.02 12.13
CA ARG A 34 7.62 6.22 11.70
C ARG A 34 7.70 6.33 10.18
N TRP A 35 7.86 5.21 9.47
CA TRP A 35 7.85 5.19 8.01
C TRP A 35 6.49 5.56 7.44
N VAL A 36 5.40 5.04 7.98
CA VAL A 36 4.04 5.39 7.53
C VAL A 36 3.77 6.87 7.76
N LEU A 37 4.19 7.46 8.88
CA LEU A 37 4.05 8.90 9.11
C LEU A 37 4.90 9.74 8.15
N LYS A 38 6.13 9.30 7.86
CA LYS A 38 7.07 10.03 6.99
C LYS A 38 6.73 9.93 5.51
N PHE A 39 6.47 8.72 5.03
CA PHE A 39 6.31 8.41 3.60
C PHE A 39 4.86 8.26 3.18
N GLY A 40 3.95 7.95 4.10
CA GLY A 40 2.53 7.76 3.83
C GLY A 40 1.89 8.91 3.05
N PRO A 41 2.12 10.19 3.40
CA PRO A 41 1.55 11.32 2.65
C PRO A 41 2.03 11.40 1.20
N ALA A 42 3.32 11.11 0.96
CA ALA A 42 3.91 11.12 -0.38
C ALA A 42 3.36 9.96 -1.22
N ILE A 43 3.35 8.74 -0.66
CA ILE A 43 2.80 7.55 -1.31
C ILE A 43 1.31 7.76 -1.62
N ALA A 44 0.52 8.28 -0.67
CA ALA A 44 -0.91 8.55 -0.87
C ALA A 44 -1.16 9.61 -1.96
N ARG A 45 -0.30 10.62 -2.08
CA ARG A 45 -0.39 11.62 -3.16
C ARG A 45 -0.15 10.95 -4.51
N THR A 46 0.95 10.21 -4.63
CA THR A 46 1.29 9.47 -5.85
C THR A 46 0.18 8.50 -6.25
N LEU A 47 -0.34 7.70 -5.32
CA LEU A 47 -1.43 6.76 -5.58
C LEU A 47 -2.72 7.46 -6.01
N ARG A 48 -3.05 8.62 -5.45
CA ARG A 48 -4.21 9.41 -5.88
C ARG A 48 -4.05 9.90 -7.32
N THR A 49 -2.86 10.38 -7.68
CA THR A 49 -2.56 10.81 -9.06
C THR A 49 -2.66 9.65 -10.03
N PHE A 50 -2.05 8.50 -9.71
CA PHE A 50 -2.16 7.30 -10.55
C PHE A 50 -3.60 6.82 -10.71
N ARG A 51 -4.40 6.83 -9.63
CA ARG A 51 -5.82 6.48 -9.70
C ARG A 51 -6.62 7.43 -10.59
N ALA A 52 -6.37 8.73 -10.49
CA ALA A 52 -7.05 9.72 -11.32
C ALA A 52 -6.69 9.53 -12.81
N GLN A 53 -5.40 9.29 -13.11
CA GLN A 53 -4.95 9.01 -14.47
C GLN A 53 -5.55 7.72 -15.03
N ALA A 54 -5.55 6.65 -14.24
CA ALA A 54 -6.16 5.39 -14.64
C ALA A 54 -7.65 5.59 -14.93
N LEU A 55 -8.39 6.25 -14.04
CA LEU A 55 -9.81 6.52 -14.23
C LEU A 55 -10.08 7.37 -15.49
N ALA A 56 -9.28 8.41 -15.72
CA ALA A 56 -9.38 9.22 -16.93
C ALA A 56 -9.13 8.38 -18.19
N ALA A 57 -8.08 7.55 -18.19
CA ALA A 57 -7.79 6.65 -19.32
C ALA A 57 -8.94 5.66 -19.58
N TRP A 58 -9.55 5.10 -18.53
CA TRP A 58 -10.74 4.25 -18.66
C TRP A 58 -11.92 5.01 -19.28
N GLN A 59 -12.18 6.24 -18.83
CA GLN A 59 -13.25 7.07 -19.39
C GLN A 59 -13.04 7.38 -20.87
N PHE A 60 -11.81 7.73 -21.26
CA PHE A 60 -11.47 7.94 -22.67
C PHE A 60 -11.63 6.67 -23.51
N ALA A 61 -11.20 5.53 -23.00
CA ALA A 61 -11.37 4.24 -23.68
C ALA A 61 -12.85 3.87 -23.86
N THR A 62 -13.71 4.16 -22.87
CA THR A 62 -15.16 3.91 -22.98
C THR A 62 -15.91 4.93 -23.84
N ALA A 63 -15.37 6.13 -24.04
CA ALA A 63 -15.98 7.18 -24.85
C ALA A 63 -15.55 7.13 -26.33
N SER A 64 -14.56 6.30 -26.67
CA SER A 64 -14.02 6.14 -28.02
C SER A 64 -14.52 4.86 -28.72
N ALA A 65 -15.49 4.17 -28.13
CA ALA A 65 -16.17 2.98 -28.65
C ALA A 65 -17.62 3.33 -29.02
#